data_AF-A0A4Y4AX96-F1
#
_entry.id   AF-A0A4Y4AX96-F1
#
_cell.length_a   1.000
_cell.length_b   1.000
_cell.length_c   1.000
_cell.angle_alpha   90.00
_cell.angle_beta   90.00
_cell.angle_gamma   90.00
#
_symmetry.space_group_name_H-M   'P 1'
#
loop_
_entity.id
_entity.type
_entity.pdbx_description
1 polymer ?
#
loop_
_entity_poly.entity_id
_entity_poly.type
_entity_poly.pdbx_seq_one_letter_code
_entity_poly.pdbx_strand_id
1 'polypeptide(L)'
;MFFSFIYPLLIIFQYWRFANSGDNKIFLLERNYEIDDEKIIGNLSDGTSSTIMNNHLIKTIQLKNAYLLYISKLQFIYIPKDSFITEQDKDWFEKEIVKNIKN
;
A
#
# COMPACT_ATOMS: atom_id res chain seq x y z
N MET A 1 -41.19 -6.43 1.09
CA MET A 1 -40.81 -5.20 1.82
C MET A 1 -39.74 -5.45 2.89
N PHE A 2 -39.87 -6.45 3.77
CA PHE A 2 -38.83 -6.80 4.77
C PHE A 2 -37.46 -7.21 4.19
N PHE A 3 -37.46 -7.94 3.07
CA PHE A 3 -36.22 -8.40 2.43
C PHE A 3 -35.32 -7.22 1.97
N SER A 4 -35.92 -6.10 1.56
CA SER A 4 -35.22 -4.91 1.12
C SER A 4 -34.47 -4.20 2.25
N PHE A 5 -34.87 -4.39 3.51
CA PHE A 5 -34.20 -3.83 4.68
C PHE A 5 -33.20 -4.81 5.31
N ILE A 6 -33.51 -6.10 5.29
CA ILE A 6 -32.63 -7.15 5.86
C ILE A 6 -31.40 -7.39 4.97
N TYR A 7 -31.57 -7.35 3.65
CA TYR A 7 -30.46 -7.59 2.71
C TYR A 7 -29.26 -6.64 2.89
N PRO A 8 -29.42 -5.31 2.93
CA PRO A 8 -28.29 -4.41 3.17
C PRO A 8 -27.64 -4.62 4.55
N LEU A 9 -28.42 -4.94 5.59
CA LEU A 9 -27.89 -5.29 6.91
C LEU A 9 -27.02 -6.55 6.87
N LEU A 10 -27.44 -7.59 6.15
CA LEU A 10 -26.66 -8.81 5.96
C LEU A 10 -25.36 -8.54 5.19
N ILE A 11 -25.40 -7.70 4.16
CA ILE A 11 -24.21 -7.30 3.39
C ILE A 11 -23.22 -6.53 4.27
N ILE A 12 -23.69 -5.55 5.04
CA ILE A 12 -22.85 -4.81 6.00
C ILE A 12 -22.21 -5.77 7.01
N PHE A 13 -22.99 -6.70 7.56
CA PHE A 13 -22.47 -7.69 8.50
C PHE A 13 -21.42 -8.62 7.86
N GLN A 14 -21.64 -9.04 6.62
CA GLN A 14 -20.68 -9.86 5.88
C GLN A 14 -19.36 -9.13 5.65
N TYR A 15 -19.41 -7.87 5.22
CA TYR A 15 -18.21 -7.03 5.07
C TYR A 15 -17.52 -6.77 6.40
N TRP A 16 -18.28 -6.52 7.48
CA TRP A 16 -17.73 -6.33 8.82
C TRP A 16 -17.02 -7.60 9.30
N ARG A 17 -17.62 -8.78 9.10
CA ARG A 17 -17.00 -10.07 9.44
C ARG A 17 -15.74 -10.32 8.62
N PHE A 18 -15.77 -10.00 7.33
CA PHE A 18 -14.62 -10.15 6.43
C PHE A 18 -13.48 -9.21 6.83
N ALA A 19 -13.74 -7.93 7.08
CA ALA A 19 -12.72 -6.97 7.50
C ALA A 19 -12.07 -7.34 8.84
N ASN A 20 -12.82 -7.97 9.75
CA ASN A 20 -12.34 -8.37 11.07
C ASN A 20 -11.80 -9.81 11.14
N SER A 21 -11.77 -10.57 10.04
CA SER A 21 -11.15 -11.90 10.04
C SER A 21 -9.63 -11.76 10.17
N GLY A 22 -9.00 -12.72 10.86
CA GLY A 22 -7.55 -12.72 11.12
C GLY A 22 -6.71 -12.54 9.85
N ASP A 23 -7.13 -13.19 8.77
CA ASP A 23 -6.45 -13.16 7.46
C ASP A 23 -6.43 -11.77 6.81
N ASN A 24 -7.45 -10.94 7.07
CA ASN A 24 -7.58 -9.61 6.47
C ASN A 24 -7.05 -8.49 7.36
N LYS A 25 -6.82 -8.77 8.65
CA LYS A 25 -6.25 -7.81 9.59
C LYS A 25 -4.90 -7.28 9.10
N ILE A 26 -4.12 -8.11 8.39
CA ILE A 26 -2.84 -7.79 7.75
C ILE A 26 -2.91 -6.58 6.79
N PHE A 27 -4.07 -6.28 6.20
CA PHE A 27 -4.24 -5.11 5.32
C PHE A 27 -4.42 -3.80 6.08
N LEU A 28 -4.82 -3.87 7.35
CA LEU A 28 -5.09 -2.71 8.20
C LEU A 28 -3.99 -2.45 9.25
N LEU A 29 -2.99 -3.33 9.33
CA LEU A 29 -1.85 -3.15 10.21
C LEU A 29 -0.92 -2.06 9.67
N GLU A 30 -0.29 -1.36 10.61
CA GLU A 30 0.75 -0.39 10.32
C GLU A 30 1.93 -1.09 9.62
N ARG A 31 2.47 -0.42 8.60
CA ARG A 31 3.55 -0.92 7.76
C ARG A 31 4.67 0.09 7.71
N ASN A 32 5.87 -0.35 8.04
CA ASN A 32 7.08 0.42 7.84
C ASN A 32 7.74 -0.06 6.55
N TYR A 33 8.05 0.88 5.67
CA TYR A 33 8.72 0.59 4.41
C TYR A 33 10.19 0.96 4.51
N GLU A 34 11.05 -0.01 4.26
CA GLU A 34 12.47 0.18 4.03
C GLU A 34 12.71 0.06 2.52
N ILE A 35 13.20 1.12 1.90
CA ILE A 35 13.34 1.21 0.45
C ILE A 35 14.82 1.36 0.15
N ASP A 36 15.34 0.44 -0.65
CA ASP A 36 16.71 0.41 -1.13
C ASP A 36 16.71 0.45 -2.68
N ASP A 37 17.89 0.56 -3.30
CA ASP A 37 18.06 0.63 -4.75
C ASP A 37 17.49 -0.60 -5.47
N GLU A 38 17.52 -1.76 -4.83
CA GLU A 38 17.10 -3.03 -5.43
C GLU A 38 15.65 -3.43 -5.07
N LYS A 39 15.19 -3.08 -3.86
CA LYS A 39 13.96 -3.64 -3.29
C LYS A 39 13.29 -2.70 -2.28
N ILE A 40 11.97 -2.87 -2.17
CA ILE A 40 11.12 -2.29 -1.14
C ILE A 40 10.72 -3.42 -0.18
N ILE A 41 11.05 -3.27 1.10
CA ILE A 41 10.68 -4.17 2.18
C ILE A 41 9.60 -3.49 3.02
N GLY A 42 8.38 -4.04 3.02
CA GLY A 42 7.31 -3.65 3.93
C GLY A 42 7.30 -4.57 5.14
N ASN A 43 7.69 -4.06 6.30
CA ASN A 43 7.63 -4.75 7.59
C ASN A 43 6.31 -4.45 8.28
N LEU A 44 5.55 -5.49 8.60
CA LEU A 44 4.31 -5.39 9.37
C LEU A 44 4.61 -5.46 10.87
N SER A 45 3.74 -4.82 11.67
CA SER A 45 3.84 -4.83 13.13
C SER A 45 3.78 -6.23 13.76
N ASP A 46 3.31 -7.24 13.02
CA ASP A 46 3.24 -8.64 13.48
C ASP A 46 4.53 -9.44 13.23
N GLY A 47 5.56 -8.81 12.66
CA GLY A 47 6.84 -9.43 12.33
C GLY A 47 6.90 -10.06 10.93
N THR A 48 5.81 -10.03 10.17
CA THR A 48 5.80 -10.45 8.77
C THR A 48 6.45 -9.39 7.89
N SER A 49 7.30 -9.81 6.95
CA SER A 49 7.88 -8.91 5.96
C SER A 49 7.39 -9.26 4.55
N SER A 50 7.19 -8.24 3.74
CA SER A 50 6.85 -8.34 2.32
C SER A 50 7.97 -7.66 1.53
N THR A 51 8.59 -8.39 0.60
CA THR A 51 9.66 -7.83 -0.24
C THR A 51 9.17 -7.71 -1.67
N ILE A 52 9.32 -6.52 -2.24
CA ILE A 52 8.95 -6.21 -3.62
C ILE A 52 10.21 -5.71 -4.31
N MET A 53 10.64 -6.38 -5.37
CA MET A 53 11.79 -5.94 -6.15
C MET A 53 11.42 -4.68 -6.94
N ASN A 54 12.33 -3.71 -7.03
CA ASN A 54 12.07 -2.44 -7.73
C ASN A 54 11.79 -2.65 -9.22
N ASN A 55 12.37 -3.70 -9.82
CA ASN A 55 12.11 -4.11 -11.20
C ASN A 55 10.68 -4.61 -11.47
N HIS A 56 9.89 -4.90 -10.42
CA HIS A 56 8.48 -5.28 -10.55
C HIS A 56 7.56 -4.06 -10.57
N LEU A 57 8.08 -2.85 -10.34
CA LEU A 57 7.30 -1.63 -10.45
C LEU A 57 7.06 -1.31 -11.92
N ILE A 58 5.79 -1.28 -12.31
CA ILE A 58 5.36 -1.03 -13.68
C ILE A 58 5.14 0.46 -13.90
N LYS A 59 4.70 1.19 -12.87
CA LYS A 59 4.37 2.61 -12.99
C LYS A 59 4.44 3.31 -11.65
N THR A 60 4.87 4.57 -11.67
CA THR A 60 4.73 5.46 -10.52
C THR A 60 3.86 6.65 -10.87
N ILE A 61 2.95 7.02 -9.96
CA ILE A 61 2.14 8.24 -10.06
C ILE A 61 2.44 9.12 -8.86
N GLN A 62 2.90 10.33 -9.11
CA GLN A 62 3.05 11.36 -8.10
C GLN A 62 1.74 12.14 -7.97
N LEU A 63 1.14 12.09 -6.78
CA LEU A 63 0.01 12.92 -6.39
C LEU A 63 0.50 14.13 -5.57
N LYS A 64 -0.41 15.07 -5.27
CA LYS A 64 -0.09 16.25 -4.46
C LYS A 64 0.50 15.85 -3.09
N ASN A 65 -0.11 14.87 -2.42
CA ASN A 65 0.22 14.49 -1.03
C ASN A 65 0.78 13.07 -0.89
N ALA A 66 0.94 12.33 -2.00
CA ALA A 66 1.34 10.91 -1.94
C ALA A 66 2.01 10.45 -3.24
N TYR A 67 2.63 9.27 -3.18
CA TYR A 67 3.12 8.51 -4.32
C TYR A 67 2.37 7.18 -4.42
N LEU A 68 2.04 6.78 -5.64
CA LEU A 68 1.47 5.48 -5.96
C LEU A 68 2.49 4.69 -6.75
N LEU A 69 3.02 3.61 -6.16
CA LEU A 69 3.94 2.69 -6.82
C LEU A 69 3.18 1.45 -7.28
N TYR A 70 2.89 1.34 -8.57
CA TYR A 70 2.13 0.23 -9.14
C TYR A 70 3.03 -0.96 -9.44
N ILE A 71 2.67 -2.10 -8.88
CA ILE A 71 3.27 -3.42 -9.14
C ILE A 71 2.45 -4.16 -10.20
N SER A 72 1.13 -3.92 -10.23
CA SER A 72 0.22 -4.39 -11.27
C SER A 72 -0.91 -3.38 -11.47
N LYS A 73 -1.83 -3.62 -12.42
CA LYS A 73 -2.99 -2.74 -12.62
C LYS A 73 -3.89 -2.62 -11.39
N LEU A 74 -3.91 -3.64 -10.54
CA LEU A 74 -4.77 -3.70 -9.34
C LEU A 74 -3.99 -3.57 -8.04
N GLN A 75 -2.67 -3.65 -8.08
CA GLN A 75 -1.82 -3.65 -6.89
C GLN A 75 -0.84 -2.48 -6.95
N PHE A 76 -0.92 -1.64 -5.93
CA PHE A 76 -0.02 -0.50 -5.75
C PHE A 76 0.33 -0.32 -4.28
N ILE A 77 1.47 0.32 -4.04
CA ILE A 77 1.88 0.82 -2.72
C ILE A 77 1.51 2.30 -2.65
N TYR A 78 0.85 2.69 -1.58
CA TYR A 78 0.53 4.07 -1.27
C TYR A 78 1.52 4.60 -0.25
N ILE A 79 2.26 5.66 -0.61
CA ILE A 79 3.24 6.30 0.27
C ILE A 79 2.88 7.78 0.44
N PRO A 80 2.38 8.21 1.60
CA PRO A 80 2.21 9.63 1.91
C PRO A 80 3.55 10.37 1.87
N LYS A 81 3.55 11.62 1.38
CA LYS A 81 4.75 12.47 1.40
C LYS A 81 5.24 12.81 2.80
N ASP A 82 4.34 12.76 3.78
CA ASP A 82 4.64 13.06 5.19
C ASP A 82 5.21 11.84 5.93
N SER A 83 5.35 10.68 5.26
CA SER A 83 5.92 9.46 5.84
C SER A 83 7.45 9.43 5.82
N PHE A 84 8.10 10.36 5.12
CA PHE A 84 9.57 10.45 5.08
C PHE A 84 10.08 11.16 6.33
N ILE A 85 11.11 10.58 6.97
CA ILE A 85 11.72 11.13 8.18
C ILE A 85 12.54 12.38 7.83
N THR A 86 13.29 12.34 6.73
CA THR A 86 14.11 13.47 6.28
C THR A 86 13.76 13.89 4.86
N GLU A 87 14.01 15.17 4.55
CA GLU A 87 13.85 15.70 3.19
C GLU A 87 14.85 15.06 2.21
N GLN A 88 16.03 14.67 2.71
CA GLN A 88 17.05 13.97 1.93
C GLN A 88 16.56 12.59 1.46
N ASP A 89 15.90 11.82 2.33
CA ASP A 89 15.35 10.51 1.97
C ASP A 89 14.28 10.63 0.89
N LYS A 90 13.46 11.68 1.00
CA LYS A 90 12.42 11.99 0.01
C LYS A 90 13.03 12.37 -1.34
N ASP A 91 14.05 13.21 -1.37
CA ASP A 91 14.72 13.63 -2.59
C ASP A 91 15.42 12.45 -3.29
N TRP A 92 16.08 11.59 -2.50
CA TRP A 92 16.65 10.34 -3.01
C TRP A 92 15.57 9.43 -3.60
N PHE A 93 14.46 9.23 -2.88
CA PHE A 93 13.35 8.40 -3.36
C PHE A 93 12.73 8.93 -4.66
N GLU A 94 12.52 10.25 -4.78
CA GLU A 94 12.02 10.85 -6.00
C GLU A 94 12.99 10.70 -7.17
N LYS A 95 14.30 10.75 -6.90
CA LYS A 95 15.32 10.61 -7.93
C LYS A 95 15.50 9.16 -8.38
N GLU A 96 15.66 8.23 -7.45
CA GLU A 96 16.05 6.86 -7.76
C GLU A 96 14.87 5.92 -7.98
N ILE A 97 13.71 6.16 -7.36
CA ILE A 97 12.54 5.29 -7.54
C ILE A 97 11.56 5.91 -8.54
N VAL A 98 11.16 7.18 -8.33
CA VAL A 98 10.11 7.80 -9.16
C VAL A 98 10.59 8.06 -10.59
N LYS A 99 11.85 8.51 -10.78
CA LYS A 99 12.36 8.85 -12.13
C LYS A 99 13.01 7.69 -12.88
N ASN A 100 13.52 6.65 -12.21
CA ASN A 100 14.13 5.51 -12.90
C ASN A 100 13.12 4.53 -13.51
N ILE A 101 11.85 4.60 -13.10
CA ILE A 101 10.79 3.79 -13.71
C ILE A 101 10.45 4.43 -15.06
N LYS A 102 11.16 3.96 -16.09
CA LYS A 102 10.94 4.33 -17.49
C LYS A 102 9.51 3.95 -17.88
N ASN A 103 8.79 4.94 -18.43
CA ASN A 103 7.51 4.76 -19.13
C ASN A 103 7.54 3.59 -20.12
#